data_AF-A0A7C3SYC8-F1
#
_entry.id   AF-A0A7C3SYC8-F1
#
_cell.length_a   1.000
_cell.length_b   1.000
_cell.length_c   1.000
_cell.angle_alpha   90.00
_cell.angle_beta   90.00
_cell.angle_gamma   90.00
#
_symmetry.space_group_name_H-M   'P 1'
#
loop_
_entity.id
_entity.type
_entity.pdbx_description
1 polymer ?
#
loop_
_entity_poly.entity_id
_entity_poly.type
_entity_poly.pdbx_seq_one_letter_code
_entity_poly.pdbx_strand_id
1 'polypeptide(L)'
;MVYDTKISEEAVSQTKLISADIPADLCTKLLQQYGMTLYEIIWFEKDINDTQIFKLLRQIMDCGCEHINSPSILTPKVSLFFTAHQIISEMRKDTTNKIEKKDDNTIFSIPLVHAIRQLPFEKRFIYLLRTKENFTYRDLETVTIRHRDEISLFLTETREFLRIQLCKESLLPFSNNSDLCSEIYKYLSPYLDNELNALNIMEIERHLCECDKCLQILADHQYIHKQVNNLYLISDKELLSHFWAETNLNRKQKNGNSSKNNQRKTSRKRNFYFFSWIRNLFRRKK
;
A
#
# COMPACT_ATOMS: atom_id res chain seq x y z
N MET A 1 -40.99 -34.04 -7.71
CA MET A 1 -39.99 -34.92 -7.07
C MET A 1 -38.76 -34.10 -6.80
N VAL A 2 -38.52 -33.85 -5.51
CA VAL A 2 -37.35 -33.14 -4.99
C VAL A 2 -36.18 -34.11 -5.05
N TYR A 3 -35.09 -33.73 -5.71
CA TYR A 3 -33.83 -34.47 -5.61
C TYR A 3 -32.88 -33.68 -4.73
N ASP A 4 -32.75 -34.19 -3.51
CA ASP A 4 -31.67 -33.92 -2.57
C ASP A 4 -30.34 -34.40 -3.17
N THR A 5 -29.34 -33.53 -3.18
CA THR A 5 -27.94 -33.94 -3.26
C THR A 5 -27.19 -33.31 -2.10
N LYS A 6 -26.87 -34.14 -1.11
CA LYS A 6 -25.95 -33.85 -0.02
C LYS A 6 -24.59 -33.45 -0.59
N ILE A 7 -24.02 -32.34 -0.11
CA ILE A 7 -22.60 -32.06 -0.23
C ILE A 7 -22.03 -31.87 1.18
N SER A 8 -21.20 -32.85 1.51
CA SER A 8 -20.15 -32.99 2.52
C SER A 8 -19.82 -31.77 3.40
N GLU A 9 -19.90 -32.00 4.70
CA GLU A 9 -19.12 -31.30 5.72
C GLU A 9 -17.63 -31.57 5.49
N GLU A 10 -16.85 -30.55 5.16
CA GLU A 10 -15.42 -30.40 5.53
C GLU A 10 -14.90 -29.03 5.08
N ALA A 11 -15.06 -28.03 5.95
CA ALA A 11 -14.22 -26.84 5.99
C ALA A 11 -14.16 -26.36 7.44
N VAL A 12 -13.47 -27.15 8.25
CA VAL A 12 -13.17 -26.89 9.64
C VAL A 12 -12.17 -25.73 9.72
N SER A 13 -12.68 -24.62 10.25
CA SER A 13 -12.04 -23.78 11.27
C SER A 13 -10.82 -22.94 10.91
N GLN A 14 -11.00 -21.62 10.97
CA GLN A 14 -10.47 -20.79 12.06
C GLN A 14 -11.12 -19.40 12.06
N THR A 15 -12.36 -19.35 12.52
CA THR A 15 -12.99 -18.11 12.99
C THR A 15 -13.67 -18.40 14.31
N LYS A 16 -12.89 -18.30 15.40
CA LYS A 16 -13.33 -17.87 16.74
C LYS A 16 -12.17 -18.02 17.72
N LEU A 17 -11.56 -16.90 18.07
CA LEU A 17 -11.37 -16.58 19.48
C LEU A 17 -11.81 -15.14 19.71
N ILE A 18 -12.95 -15.02 20.36
CA ILE A 18 -13.53 -13.78 20.87
C ILE A 18 -12.75 -13.40 22.13
N SER A 19 -12.29 -12.16 22.23
CA SER A 19 -12.16 -11.49 23.52
C SER A 19 -13.01 -10.22 23.47
N ALA A 20 -13.81 -10.04 24.51
CA ALA A 20 -15.00 -9.22 24.57
C ALA A 20 -14.78 -7.70 24.46
N ASP A 21 -15.79 -7.04 23.89
CA ASP A 21 -16.28 -5.67 24.16
C ASP A 21 -15.26 -4.55 24.38
N ILE A 22 -14.60 -4.16 23.29
CA ILE A 22 -14.30 -2.75 23.04
C ILE A 22 -15.07 -2.40 21.77
N PRO A 23 -15.93 -1.36 21.72
CA PRO A 23 -16.39 -0.84 20.46
C PRO A 23 -15.13 -0.36 19.73
N ALA A 24 -14.64 -1.19 18.80
CA ALA A 24 -13.47 -0.84 18.01
C ALA A 24 -13.90 0.36 17.17
N ASP A 25 -13.53 1.56 17.64
CA ASP A 25 -13.60 2.81 16.92
C ASP A 25 -13.10 2.57 15.48
N LEU A 26 -13.69 3.25 14.50
CA LEU A 26 -13.43 3.07 13.07
C LEU A 26 -11.93 2.95 12.78
N CYS A 27 -11.11 3.75 13.49
CA CYS A 27 -9.66 3.72 13.45
C CYS A 27 -9.06 2.33 13.72
N THR A 28 -9.50 1.62 14.75
CA THR A 28 -9.00 0.29 15.10
C THR A 28 -9.30 -0.74 14.02
N LYS A 29 -10.51 -0.71 13.45
CA LYS A 29 -10.90 -1.61 12.37
C LYS A 29 -10.07 -1.37 11.11
N LEU A 30 -9.89 -0.10 10.74
CA LEU A 30 -9.06 0.29 9.61
C LEU A 30 -7.58 -0.08 9.83
N LEU A 31 -7.07 0.05 11.06
CA LEU A 31 -5.69 -0.32 11.39
C LEU A 31 -5.48 -1.83 11.30
N GLN A 32 -6.43 -2.62 11.80
CA GLN A 32 -6.37 -4.08 11.68
C GLN A 32 -6.45 -4.54 10.22
N GLN A 33 -7.22 -3.84 9.39
CA GLN A 33 -7.45 -4.25 8.01
C GLN A 33 -6.37 -3.76 7.04
N TYR A 34 -5.86 -2.54 7.22
CA TYR A 34 -4.99 -1.85 6.26
C TYR A 34 -3.66 -1.39 6.85
N GLY A 35 -3.47 -1.54 8.17
CA GLY A 35 -2.32 -1.00 8.89
C GLY A 35 -0.99 -1.60 8.46
N MET A 36 -0.95 -2.89 8.15
CA MET A 36 0.26 -3.56 7.68
C MET A 36 0.73 -3.01 6.34
N THR A 37 -0.16 -2.91 5.35
CA THR A 37 0.20 -2.34 4.04
C THR A 37 0.61 -0.87 4.17
N LEU A 38 -0.09 -0.08 4.99
CA LEU A 38 0.30 1.31 5.23
C LEU A 38 1.67 1.42 5.89
N TYR A 39 1.95 0.57 6.89
CA TYR A 39 3.26 0.53 7.55
C TYR A 39 4.36 0.24 6.54
N GLU A 40 4.20 -0.79 5.70
CA GLU A 40 5.21 -1.16 4.71
C GLU A 40 5.43 -0.07 3.67
N ILE A 41 4.37 0.56 3.18
CA ILE A 41 4.46 1.70 2.26
C ILE A 41 5.35 2.80 2.87
N ILE A 42 5.13 3.14 4.14
CA ILE A 42 5.90 4.18 4.83
C ILE A 42 7.33 3.70 5.10
N TRP A 43 7.51 2.44 5.49
CA TRP A 43 8.81 1.85 5.81
C TRP A 43 9.78 1.86 4.63
N PHE A 44 9.26 1.70 3.40
CA PHE A 44 10.07 1.78 2.20
C PHE A 44 10.54 3.20 1.84
N GLU A 45 10.03 4.25 2.49
CA GLU A 45 10.50 5.61 2.27
C GLU A 45 11.90 5.83 2.89
N LYS A 46 12.72 6.60 2.18
CA LYS A 46 14.07 6.94 2.63
C LYS A 46 14.02 7.90 3.82
N ASP A 47 15.02 7.82 4.70
CA ASP A 47 15.27 8.76 5.79
C ASP A 47 14.14 8.85 6.85
N ILE A 48 13.36 7.78 7.01
CA ILE A 48 12.33 7.64 8.05
C ILE A 48 12.77 6.59 9.05
N ASN A 49 12.84 6.95 10.33
CA ASN A 49 13.05 5.99 11.42
C ASN A 49 11.72 5.44 11.96
N ASP A 50 11.77 4.35 12.72
CA ASP A 50 10.57 3.68 13.26
C ASP A 50 9.62 4.62 14.00
N THR A 51 10.14 5.57 14.78
CA THR A 51 9.30 6.55 15.49
C THR A 51 8.55 7.47 14.52
N GLN A 52 9.18 7.88 13.43
CA GLN A 52 8.54 8.67 12.38
C GLN A 52 7.51 7.84 11.60
N ILE A 53 7.78 6.55 11.36
CA ILE A 53 6.83 5.65 10.69
C ILE A 53 5.50 5.63 11.45
N PHE A 54 5.52 5.36 12.75
CA PHE A 54 4.29 5.27 13.55
C PHE A 54 3.56 6.62 13.69
N LYS A 55 4.30 7.75 13.70
CA LYS A 55 3.70 9.09 13.66
C LYS A 55 2.98 9.37 12.35
N LEU A 56 3.60 9.03 11.21
CA LEU A 56 2.98 9.17 9.90
C LEU A 56 1.77 8.26 9.75
N LEU A 57 1.89 7.00 10.18
CA LEU A 57 0.78 6.06 10.19
C LEU A 57 -0.39 6.63 11.00
N ARG A 58 -0.13 7.21 12.18
CA ARG A 58 -1.16 7.86 12.98
C ARG A 58 -1.81 9.04 12.26
N GLN A 59 -1.01 9.91 11.66
CA GLN A 59 -1.52 11.06 10.90
C GLN A 59 -2.42 10.60 9.74
N ILE A 60 -2.02 9.57 9.00
CA ILE A 60 -2.82 8.98 7.92
C ILE A 60 -4.13 8.42 8.46
N MET A 61 -4.10 7.69 9.58
CA MET A 61 -5.30 7.11 10.19
C MET A 61 -6.27 8.19 10.69
N ASP A 62 -5.77 9.23 11.35
CA ASP A 62 -6.60 10.31 11.88
C ASP A 62 -7.24 11.12 10.73
N CYS A 63 -6.45 11.57 9.75
CA CYS A 63 -6.95 12.29 8.57
C CYS A 63 -7.86 11.41 7.69
N GLY A 64 -7.54 10.12 7.56
CA GLY A 64 -8.36 9.16 6.82
C GLY A 64 -9.74 8.99 7.47
N CYS A 65 -9.81 8.85 8.79
CA CYS A 65 -11.08 8.78 9.51
C CYS A 65 -11.92 10.06 9.34
N GLU A 66 -11.29 11.23 9.36
CA GLU A 66 -11.97 12.50 9.08
C GLU A 66 -12.56 12.56 7.66
N HIS A 67 -11.80 12.11 6.65
CA HIS A 67 -12.27 12.06 5.26
C HIS A 67 -13.40 11.05 5.06
N ILE A 68 -13.37 9.91 5.75
CA ILE A 68 -14.43 8.90 5.68
C ILE A 68 -15.73 9.41 6.30
N ASN A 69 -15.63 10.18 7.38
CA ASN A 69 -16.79 10.78 8.05
C ASN A 69 -17.32 12.05 7.36
N SER A 70 -16.63 12.54 6.32
CA SER A 70 -17.10 13.58 5.41
C SER A 70 -18.05 12.98 4.35
N PRO A 71 -18.97 13.73 3.73
CA PRO A 71 -19.84 13.26 2.64
C PRO A 71 -19.09 12.95 1.32
N SER A 72 -17.95 12.25 1.40
CA SER A 72 -17.22 11.75 0.25
C SER A 72 -17.92 10.51 -0.32
N ILE A 73 -17.86 10.34 -1.64
CA ILE A 73 -18.38 9.17 -2.36
C ILE A 73 -17.40 7.97 -2.25
N LEU A 74 -16.25 8.18 -1.60
CA LEU A 74 -15.15 7.22 -1.58
C LEU A 74 -15.37 6.16 -0.51
N THR A 75 -15.02 4.92 -0.84
CA THR A 75 -15.02 3.83 0.13
C THR A 75 -13.95 4.07 1.20
N PRO A 76 -14.09 3.52 2.43
CA PRO A 76 -13.10 3.68 3.49
C PRO A 76 -11.67 3.33 3.06
N LYS A 77 -11.52 2.24 2.29
CA LYS A 77 -10.27 1.79 1.69
C LYS A 77 -9.65 2.87 0.79
N VAL A 78 -10.40 3.36 -0.20
CA VAL A 78 -9.89 4.35 -1.15
C VAL A 78 -9.55 5.67 -0.46
N SER A 79 -10.40 6.15 0.46
CA SER A 79 -10.16 7.36 1.25
C SER A 79 -8.87 7.30 2.06
N LEU A 80 -8.60 6.17 2.70
CA LEU A 80 -7.42 5.99 3.54
C LEU A 80 -6.13 6.03 2.72
N PHE A 81 -6.07 5.28 1.61
CA PHE A 81 -4.88 5.25 0.77
C PHE A 81 -4.71 6.50 -0.10
N PHE A 82 -5.79 7.19 -0.45
CA PHE A 82 -5.71 8.53 -1.03
C PHE A 82 -5.06 9.52 -0.05
N THR A 83 -5.47 9.49 1.22
CA THR A 83 -4.85 10.30 2.29
C THR A 83 -3.37 9.95 2.45
N ALA A 84 -3.03 8.65 2.45
CA ALA A 84 -1.65 8.18 2.53
C ALA A 84 -0.79 8.69 1.36
N HIS A 85 -1.30 8.59 0.13
CA HIS A 85 -0.62 9.08 -1.07
C HIS A 85 -0.30 10.57 -0.97
N GLN A 86 -1.27 11.40 -0.56
CA GLN A 86 -1.08 12.84 -0.40
C GLN A 86 -0.01 13.18 0.65
N ILE A 87 -0.13 12.63 1.86
CA ILE A 87 0.80 12.92 2.97
C ILE A 87 2.23 12.52 2.61
N ILE A 88 2.42 11.32 2.02
CA ILE A 88 3.75 10.83 1.68
C ILE A 88 4.33 11.62 0.50
N SER A 89 3.52 11.94 -0.51
CA SER A 89 3.95 12.76 -1.65
C SER A 89 4.41 14.16 -1.20
N GLU A 90 3.70 14.79 -0.27
CA GLU A 90 4.08 16.08 0.30
C GLU A 90 5.37 16.00 1.11
N MET A 91 5.50 15.00 2.00
CA MET A 91 6.74 14.77 2.75
C MET A 91 7.95 14.64 1.81
N ARG A 92 7.81 13.94 0.67
CA ARG A 92 8.92 13.76 -0.29
C ARG A 92 9.31 15.07 -1.01
N LYS A 93 8.40 16.02 -1.18
CA LYS A 93 8.72 17.36 -1.72
C LYS A 93 9.59 18.18 -0.76
N ASP A 94 9.44 17.96 0.54
CA ASP A 94 10.21 18.67 1.56
C ASP A 94 11.62 18.06 1.76
N THR A 95 11.80 16.79 1.39
CA THR A 95 13.04 16.02 1.62
C THR A 95 14.08 16.16 0.50
N THR A 96 13.78 16.80 -0.64
CA THR A 96 14.71 16.97 -1.78
C THR A 96 15.99 17.78 -1.48
N ASN A 97 16.26 18.14 -0.23
CA ASN A 97 17.43 18.92 0.21
C ASN A 97 18.40 18.19 1.16
N LYS A 98 18.36 16.86 1.31
CA LYS A 98 19.31 16.15 2.19
C LYS A 98 20.01 14.98 1.50
N ILE A 99 21.34 14.99 1.63
CA ILE A 99 22.28 14.02 1.08
C ILE A 99 22.15 12.68 1.83
N GLU A 100 22.22 11.61 1.05
CA GLU A 100 22.03 10.21 1.39
C GLU A 100 22.95 9.73 2.53
N LYS A 101 22.38 9.01 3.49
CA LYS A 101 23.11 8.02 4.27
C LYS A 101 22.81 6.62 3.72
N LYS A 102 23.87 5.85 3.47
CA LYS A 102 23.76 4.40 3.25
C LYS A 102 23.29 3.77 4.56
N ASP A 103 22.13 3.15 4.54
CA ASP A 103 21.67 2.30 5.64
C ASP A 103 22.24 0.89 5.48
N ASP A 104 23.10 0.48 6.42
CA ASP A 104 23.57 -0.90 6.60
C ASP A 104 22.55 -1.73 7.43
N ASN A 105 21.26 -1.73 7.05
CA ASN A 105 20.30 -2.60 7.73
C ASN A 105 20.34 -4.02 7.13
N THR A 106 20.41 -5.03 8.01
CA THR A 106 20.34 -6.45 7.68
C THR A 106 19.08 -6.86 6.92
N ILE A 107 17.97 -6.11 7.03
CA ILE A 107 16.75 -6.36 6.26
C ILE A 107 16.96 -6.07 4.75
N PHE A 108 17.90 -5.20 4.38
CA PHE A 108 18.28 -4.98 2.97
C PHE A 108 19.09 -6.14 2.39
N SER A 109 19.47 -7.14 3.20
CA SER A 109 20.02 -8.40 2.67
C SER A 109 18.97 -9.26 1.98
N ILE A 110 17.67 -9.00 2.19
CA ILE A 110 16.58 -9.66 1.46
C ILE A 110 16.49 -9.02 0.07
N PRO A 111 16.85 -9.74 -1.01
CA PRO A 111 17.00 -9.10 -2.32
C PRO A 111 15.68 -8.55 -2.88
N LEU A 112 14.55 -9.17 -2.52
CA LEU A 112 13.21 -8.65 -2.83
C LEU A 112 12.94 -7.28 -2.19
N VAL A 113 13.24 -7.13 -0.90
CA VAL A 113 13.04 -5.87 -0.18
C VAL A 113 13.93 -4.78 -0.78
N HIS A 114 15.19 -5.12 -1.07
CA HIS A 114 16.12 -4.22 -1.73
C HIS A 114 15.61 -3.78 -3.11
N ALA A 115 15.15 -4.71 -3.94
CA ALA A 115 14.58 -4.40 -5.26
C ALA A 115 13.34 -3.49 -5.15
N ILE A 116 12.41 -3.75 -4.22
CA ILE A 116 11.23 -2.91 -4.02
C ILE A 116 11.62 -1.48 -3.60
N ARG A 117 12.64 -1.32 -2.74
CA ARG A 117 13.10 0.00 -2.28
C ARG A 117 13.72 0.85 -3.41
N GLN A 118 14.32 0.22 -4.42
CA GLN A 118 14.87 0.92 -5.59
C GLN A 118 13.81 1.51 -6.51
N LEU A 119 12.57 1.00 -6.46
CA LEU A 119 11.48 1.56 -7.26
C LEU A 119 11.17 3.01 -6.84
N PRO A 120 10.84 3.88 -7.80
CA PRO A 120 10.23 5.18 -7.49
C PRO A 120 8.96 4.98 -6.65
N PHE A 121 8.72 5.91 -5.71
CA PHE A 121 7.54 5.89 -4.82
C PHE A 121 6.24 5.57 -5.56
N GLU A 122 5.92 6.28 -6.65
CA GLU A 122 4.64 6.11 -7.35
C GLU A 122 4.47 4.67 -7.86
N LYS A 123 5.53 4.09 -8.44
CA LYS A 123 5.54 2.71 -8.92
C LYS A 123 5.40 1.71 -7.78
N ARG A 124 6.19 1.89 -6.72
CA ARG A 124 6.14 1.06 -5.51
C ARG A 124 4.77 1.11 -4.84
N PHE A 125 4.24 2.31 -4.65
CA PHE A 125 2.96 2.56 -3.99
C PHE A 125 1.83 1.85 -4.74
N ILE A 126 1.70 2.10 -6.05
CA ILE A 126 0.70 1.45 -6.90
C ILE A 126 0.84 -0.08 -6.86
N TYR A 127 2.06 -0.60 -6.98
CA TYR A 127 2.30 -2.03 -7.01
C TYR A 127 1.98 -2.73 -5.68
N LEU A 128 2.29 -2.12 -4.54
CA LEU A 128 1.94 -2.64 -3.21
C LEU A 128 0.42 -2.63 -3.00
N LEU A 129 -0.28 -1.55 -3.38
CA LEU A 129 -1.74 -1.51 -3.31
C LEU A 129 -2.39 -2.58 -4.20
N ARG A 130 -1.86 -2.78 -5.41
CA ARG A 130 -2.37 -3.81 -6.30
C ARG A 130 -2.14 -5.21 -5.72
N THR A 131 -0.95 -5.46 -5.18
CA THR A 131 -0.52 -6.80 -4.78
C THR A 131 -1.05 -7.23 -3.41
N LYS A 132 -1.03 -6.33 -2.42
CA LYS A 132 -1.38 -6.67 -1.03
C LYS A 132 -2.83 -6.41 -0.71
N GLU A 133 -3.38 -5.37 -1.31
CA GLU A 133 -4.73 -4.89 -0.99
C GLU A 133 -5.72 -5.17 -2.12
N ASN A 134 -5.30 -5.76 -3.24
CA ASN A 134 -6.16 -6.05 -4.39
C ASN A 134 -6.95 -4.81 -4.86
N PHE A 135 -6.28 -3.66 -4.97
CA PHE A 135 -6.90 -2.45 -5.54
C PHE A 135 -7.20 -2.66 -7.03
N THR A 136 -8.44 -2.39 -7.45
CA THR A 136 -8.79 -2.38 -8.88
C THR A 136 -8.11 -1.21 -9.59
N TYR A 137 -8.02 -1.24 -10.93
CA TYR A 137 -7.45 -0.09 -11.65
C TYR A 137 -8.25 1.18 -11.37
N ARG A 138 -9.58 1.08 -11.25
CA ARG A 138 -10.45 2.22 -10.89
C ARG A 138 -10.15 2.80 -9.51
N ASP A 139 -9.88 1.94 -8.53
CA ASP A 139 -9.46 2.39 -7.21
C ASP A 139 -8.11 3.12 -7.29
N LEU A 140 -7.16 2.58 -8.06
CA LEU A 140 -5.83 3.17 -8.27
C LEU A 140 -5.90 4.52 -9.01
N GLU A 141 -6.77 4.66 -10.00
CA GLU A 141 -7.03 5.94 -10.69
C GLU A 141 -7.48 7.00 -9.69
N THR A 142 -8.35 6.62 -8.76
CA THR A 142 -8.87 7.52 -7.74
C THR A 142 -7.82 7.89 -6.70
N VAL A 143 -7.06 6.89 -6.21
CA VAL A 143 -6.03 7.10 -5.18
C VAL A 143 -4.87 7.94 -5.70
N THR A 144 -4.42 7.68 -6.93
CA THR A 144 -3.20 8.31 -7.49
C THR A 144 -3.46 9.47 -8.43
N ILE A 145 -4.72 9.70 -8.81
CA ILE A 145 -5.13 10.73 -9.79
C ILE A 145 -4.37 10.53 -11.11
N ARG A 146 -4.38 9.29 -11.62
CA ARG A 146 -3.73 8.89 -12.88
C ARG A 146 -4.72 8.16 -13.77
N HIS A 147 -4.45 8.18 -15.08
CA HIS A 147 -5.24 7.43 -16.04
C HIS A 147 -4.91 5.93 -15.99
N ARG A 148 -5.90 5.07 -16.27
CA ARG A 148 -5.75 3.61 -16.32
C ARG A 148 -4.52 3.13 -17.11
N ASP A 149 -4.26 3.72 -18.27
CA ASP A 149 -3.14 3.31 -19.13
C ASP A 149 -1.78 3.60 -18.50
N GLU A 150 -1.63 4.72 -17.79
CA GLU A 150 -0.42 5.03 -17.04
C GLU A 150 -0.21 4.04 -15.90
N ILE A 151 -1.28 3.69 -15.18
CA ILE A 151 -1.24 2.71 -14.09
C ILE A 151 -0.82 1.34 -14.64
N SER A 152 -1.40 0.92 -15.77
CA SER A 152 -1.04 -0.32 -16.46
C SER A 152 0.45 -0.36 -16.81
N LEU A 153 0.95 0.72 -17.41
CA LEU A 153 2.36 0.82 -17.77
C LEU A 153 3.26 0.78 -16.53
N PHE A 154 2.94 1.55 -15.49
CA PHE A 154 3.71 1.57 -14.24
C PHE A 154 3.77 0.18 -13.59
N LEU A 155 2.64 -0.51 -13.58
CA LEU A 155 2.53 -1.87 -13.07
C LEU A 155 3.37 -2.86 -13.89
N THR A 156 3.40 -2.73 -15.21
CA THR A 156 4.22 -3.59 -16.09
C THR A 156 5.70 -3.31 -15.88
N GLU A 157 6.10 -2.04 -15.93
CA GLU A 157 7.49 -1.63 -15.71
C GLU A 157 8.00 -2.05 -14.32
N THR A 158 7.12 -2.01 -13.31
CA THR A 158 7.46 -2.46 -11.95
C THR A 158 7.69 -3.96 -11.91
N ARG A 159 6.81 -4.75 -12.53
CA ARG A 159 6.95 -6.22 -12.59
C ARG A 159 8.22 -6.63 -13.32
N GLU A 160 8.51 -6.02 -14.46
CA GLU A 160 9.73 -6.27 -15.23
C GLU A 160 10.98 -5.85 -14.47
N PHE A 161 10.96 -4.67 -13.82
CA PHE A 161 12.06 -4.24 -12.98
C PHE A 161 12.37 -5.27 -11.88
N LEU A 162 11.35 -5.71 -11.14
CA LEU A 162 11.54 -6.70 -10.07
C LEU A 162 12.04 -8.03 -10.62
N ARG A 163 11.49 -8.52 -11.74
CA ARG A 163 11.93 -9.75 -12.40
C ARG A 163 13.41 -9.67 -12.77
N ILE A 164 13.81 -8.61 -13.46
CA ILE A 164 15.20 -8.42 -13.91
C ILE A 164 16.16 -8.34 -12.72
N GLN A 165 15.79 -7.63 -11.64
CA GLN A 165 16.63 -7.54 -10.44
C GLN A 165 16.77 -8.91 -9.74
N LEU A 166 15.67 -9.64 -9.58
CA LEU A 166 15.68 -10.93 -8.88
C LEU A 166 16.27 -12.07 -9.70
N CYS A 167 16.22 -11.99 -11.03
CA CYS A 167 16.88 -12.94 -11.91
C CYS A 167 18.41 -12.87 -11.77
N LYS A 168 18.98 -11.67 -11.62
CA LYS A 168 20.43 -11.48 -11.39
C LYS A 168 20.91 -12.16 -10.11
N GLU A 169 20.04 -12.22 -9.10
CA GLU A 169 20.32 -12.86 -7.81
C GLU A 169 20.00 -14.37 -7.83
N SER A 170 19.57 -14.93 -8.97
CA SER A 170 19.16 -16.33 -9.13
C SER A 170 18.03 -16.77 -8.19
N LEU A 171 17.09 -15.87 -7.88
CA LEU A 171 16.00 -16.10 -6.93
C LEU A 171 14.65 -16.44 -7.60
N LEU A 172 14.64 -16.51 -8.93
CA LEU A 172 13.45 -16.81 -9.70
C LEU A 172 13.40 -18.29 -10.08
N PRO A 173 12.18 -18.89 -10.13
CA PRO A 173 12.01 -20.27 -10.58
C PRO A 173 12.61 -20.51 -11.97
N PHE A 174 12.53 -19.51 -12.85
CA PHE A 174 13.11 -19.55 -14.17
C PHE A 174 14.23 -18.51 -14.27
N SER A 175 15.43 -18.94 -14.69
CA SER A 175 16.59 -18.06 -14.87
C SER A 175 16.61 -17.42 -16.26
N ASN A 176 15.43 -17.04 -16.76
CA ASN A 176 15.29 -16.52 -18.10
C ASN A 176 15.51 -14.99 -18.13
N ASN A 177 16.68 -14.59 -18.62
CA ASN A 177 17.05 -13.19 -18.82
C ASN A 177 16.54 -12.57 -20.13
N SER A 178 15.68 -13.27 -20.88
CA SER A 178 15.09 -12.69 -22.09
C SER A 178 14.09 -11.58 -21.77
N ASP A 179 13.95 -10.68 -22.75
CA ASP A 179 12.93 -9.65 -22.73
C ASP A 179 11.57 -10.26 -23.07
N LEU A 180 10.53 -9.71 -22.45
CA LEU A 180 9.15 -10.04 -22.78
C LEU A 180 8.83 -9.59 -24.22
N CYS A 181 8.11 -10.41 -24.97
CA CYS A 181 7.66 -10.02 -26.31
C CYS A 181 6.79 -8.75 -26.25
N SER A 182 6.98 -7.85 -27.22
CA SER A 182 6.26 -6.58 -27.31
C SER A 182 4.74 -6.74 -27.35
N GLU A 183 4.26 -7.85 -27.93
CA GLU A 183 2.85 -8.23 -27.99
C GLU A 183 2.22 -8.39 -26.61
N ILE A 184 2.94 -8.98 -25.64
CA ILE A 184 2.45 -9.18 -24.28
C ILE A 184 2.72 -7.96 -23.41
N TYR A 185 3.81 -7.23 -23.64
CA TYR A 185 4.27 -6.17 -22.75
C TYR A 185 3.17 -5.17 -22.37
N LYS A 186 2.43 -4.65 -23.36
CA LYS A 186 1.34 -3.68 -23.12
C LYS A 186 0.20 -4.26 -22.27
N TYR A 187 -0.03 -5.56 -22.37
CA TYR A 187 -1.16 -6.25 -21.74
C TYR A 187 -0.79 -7.06 -20.51
N LEU A 188 0.50 -7.16 -20.17
CA LEU A 188 1.02 -8.01 -19.10
C LEU A 188 0.30 -7.77 -17.77
N SER A 189 0.30 -6.52 -17.29
CA SER A 189 -0.29 -6.23 -15.99
C SER A 189 -1.80 -6.45 -15.98
N PRO A 190 -2.60 -5.88 -16.91
CA PRO A 190 -4.03 -6.16 -16.96
C PRO A 190 -4.36 -7.65 -17.10
N TYR A 191 -3.54 -8.42 -17.80
CA TYR A 191 -3.70 -9.87 -17.93
C TYR A 191 -3.48 -10.58 -16.57
N LEU A 192 -2.34 -10.36 -15.92
CA LEU A 192 -2.03 -10.93 -14.60
C LEU A 192 -3.01 -10.47 -13.52
N ASP A 193 -3.59 -9.29 -13.72
CA ASP A 193 -4.55 -8.64 -12.84
C ASP A 193 -6.01 -9.08 -13.10
N ASN A 194 -6.28 -9.93 -14.09
CA ASN A 194 -7.63 -10.31 -14.52
C ASN A 194 -8.54 -9.12 -14.86
N GLU A 195 -7.97 -8.04 -15.40
CA GLU A 195 -8.69 -6.82 -15.79
C GLU A 195 -8.60 -6.52 -17.29
N LEU A 196 -8.02 -7.44 -18.06
CA LEU A 196 -7.98 -7.41 -19.52
C LEU A 196 -9.32 -7.86 -20.11
N ASN A 197 -9.69 -7.33 -21.28
CA ASN A 197 -10.91 -7.76 -21.97
C ASN A 197 -10.74 -9.13 -22.63
N ALA A 198 -11.85 -9.83 -22.89
CA ALA A 198 -11.85 -11.20 -23.41
C ALA A 198 -11.12 -11.36 -24.76
N LEU A 199 -11.23 -10.37 -25.66
CA LEU A 199 -10.58 -10.43 -26.98
C LEU A 199 -9.06 -10.41 -26.84
N ASN A 200 -8.53 -9.52 -26.01
CA ASN A 200 -7.10 -9.42 -25.76
C ASN A 200 -6.60 -10.62 -24.92
N ILE A 201 -7.42 -11.21 -24.05
CA ILE A 201 -7.06 -12.46 -23.35
C ILE A 201 -6.80 -13.57 -24.36
N MET A 202 -7.70 -13.77 -25.33
CA MET A 202 -7.52 -14.82 -26.36
C MET A 202 -6.22 -14.62 -27.17
N GLU A 203 -5.89 -13.38 -27.51
CA GLU A 203 -4.65 -13.06 -28.24
C GLU A 203 -3.41 -13.41 -27.41
N ILE A 204 -3.41 -13.06 -26.12
CA ILE A 204 -2.30 -13.34 -25.21
C ILE A 204 -2.18 -14.84 -24.95
N GLU A 205 -3.27 -15.54 -24.65
CA GLU A 205 -3.25 -16.99 -24.41
C GLU A 205 -2.74 -17.77 -25.62
N ARG A 206 -3.15 -17.38 -26.84
CA ARG A 206 -2.60 -17.95 -28.08
C ARG A 206 -1.09 -17.76 -28.16
N HIS A 207 -0.58 -16.55 -27.90
CA HIS A 207 0.87 -16.32 -27.89
C HIS A 207 1.58 -17.17 -26.83
N LEU A 208 1.01 -17.30 -25.63
CA LEU A 208 1.59 -18.10 -24.54
C LEU A 208 1.65 -19.59 -24.87
N CYS A 209 0.74 -20.11 -25.70
CA CYS A 209 0.81 -21.49 -26.21
C CYS A 209 1.96 -21.71 -27.19
N GLU A 210 2.45 -20.66 -27.85
CA GLU A 210 3.47 -20.73 -28.90
C GLU A 210 4.85 -20.23 -28.43
N CYS A 211 4.93 -19.55 -27.28
CA CYS A 211 6.14 -18.92 -26.77
C CYS A 211 6.46 -19.32 -25.33
N ASP A 212 7.22 -20.40 -25.17
CA ASP A 212 7.68 -20.93 -23.88
C ASP A 212 8.38 -19.87 -23.01
N LYS A 213 9.10 -18.93 -23.63
CA LYS A 213 9.82 -17.86 -22.92
C LYS A 213 8.87 -16.93 -22.20
N CYS A 214 7.82 -16.48 -22.88
CA CYS A 214 6.80 -15.61 -22.28
C CYS A 214 6.03 -16.34 -21.18
N LEU A 215 5.78 -17.64 -21.36
CA LEU A 215 5.15 -18.47 -20.33
C LEU A 215 6.01 -18.54 -19.04
N GLN A 216 7.32 -18.75 -19.17
CA GLN A 216 8.26 -18.73 -18.04
C GLN A 216 8.30 -17.36 -17.35
N ILE A 217 8.39 -16.27 -18.13
CA ILE A 217 8.37 -14.90 -17.59
C ILE A 217 7.08 -14.62 -16.82
N LEU A 218 5.92 -15.07 -17.31
CA LEU A 218 4.66 -14.96 -16.57
C LEU A 218 4.69 -15.70 -15.23
N ALA A 219 5.24 -16.91 -15.22
CA ALA A 219 5.36 -17.69 -14.00
C ALA A 219 6.28 -17.00 -12.98
N ASP A 220 7.38 -16.38 -13.43
CA ASP A 220 8.23 -15.55 -12.57
C ASP A 220 7.45 -14.36 -11.98
N HIS A 221 6.65 -13.66 -12.78
CA HIS A 221 5.83 -12.55 -12.28
C HIS A 221 4.80 -13.01 -11.23
N GLN A 222 4.14 -14.15 -11.46
CA GLN A 222 3.20 -14.73 -10.50
C GLN A 222 3.91 -15.15 -9.21
N TYR A 223 5.12 -15.72 -9.33
CA TYR A 223 5.95 -16.04 -8.18
C TYR A 223 6.32 -14.78 -7.39
N ILE A 224 6.84 -13.74 -8.04
CA ILE A 224 7.19 -12.46 -7.39
C ILE A 224 5.97 -11.85 -6.71
N HIS A 225 4.82 -11.83 -7.38
CA HIS A 225 3.57 -11.32 -6.80
C HIS A 225 3.20 -12.05 -5.50
N LYS A 226 3.31 -13.39 -5.48
CA LYS A 226 3.08 -14.19 -4.27
C LYS A 226 4.11 -13.87 -3.17
N GLN A 227 5.39 -13.72 -3.51
CA GLN A 227 6.43 -13.37 -2.54
C GLN A 227 6.17 -11.99 -1.92
N VAL A 228 5.76 -11.01 -2.73
CA VAL A 228 5.43 -9.66 -2.27
C VAL A 228 4.19 -9.67 -1.39
N ASN A 229 3.14 -10.41 -1.77
CA ASN A 229 1.93 -10.53 -0.95
C ASN A 229 2.22 -11.16 0.43
N ASN A 230 3.19 -12.08 0.49
CA ASN A 230 3.61 -12.74 1.73
C ASN A 230 4.73 -12.02 2.49
N LEU A 231 5.23 -10.89 1.98
CA LEU A 231 6.22 -10.09 2.69
C LEU A 231 5.55 -9.52 3.94
N TYR A 232 6.15 -9.65 5.12
CA TYR A 232 5.72 -8.94 6.31
C TYR A 232 6.96 -8.41 7.02
N LEU A 233 7.05 -7.09 7.19
CA LEU A 233 8.21 -6.45 7.80
C LEU A 233 8.15 -6.41 9.32
N ILE A 234 6.95 -6.59 9.88
CA ILE A 234 6.65 -6.58 11.31
C ILE A 234 5.43 -7.50 11.53
N SER A 235 5.24 -8.02 12.74
CA SER A 235 4.01 -8.76 13.06
C SER A 235 2.84 -7.83 13.38
N ASP A 236 1.60 -8.29 13.19
CA ASP A 236 0.39 -7.54 13.57
C ASP A 236 0.42 -7.13 15.05
N LYS A 237 0.89 -8.02 15.92
CA LYS A 237 0.99 -7.75 17.36
C LYS A 237 1.94 -6.60 17.65
N GLU A 238 3.12 -6.63 17.03
CA GLU A 238 4.11 -5.56 17.14
C GLU A 238 3.55 -4.25 16.57
N LEU A 239 2.97 -4.26 15.36
CA LEU A 239 2.35 -3.09 14.73
C LEU A 239 1.35 -2.40 15.68
N LEU A 240 0.39 -3.17 16.20
CA LEU A 240 -0.65 -2.67 17.09
C LEU A 240 -0.03 -2.14 18.39
N SER A 241 0.91 -2.89 18.99
CA SER A 241 1.55 -2.48 20.24
C SER A 241 2.28 -1.13 20.10
N HIS A 242 3.05 -0.94 19.03
CA HIS A 242 3.80 0.29 18.78
C HIS A 242 2.87 1.46 18.47
N PHE A 243 1.84 1.23 17.65
CA PHE A 243 0.86 2.25 17.33
C PHE A 243 0.15 2.76 18.59
N TRP A 244 -0.30 1.87 19.47
CA TRP A 244 -0.96 2.27 20.71
C TRP A 244 0.00 2.88 21.75
N ALA A 245 1.25 2.43 21.81
CA ALA A 245 2.25 3.06 22.67
C ALA A 245 2.44 4.55 22.29
N GLU A 246 2.52 4.86 20.99
CA GLU A 246 2.61 6.22 20.48
C GLU A 246 1.37 7.07 20.83
N THR A 247 0.16 6.50 20.78
CA THR A 247 -1.05 7.23 21.18
C THR A 247 -1.04 7.63 22.67
N ASN A 248 -0.55 6.74 23.53
CA ASN A 248 -0.49 6.99 24.97
C ASN A 248 0.56 8.05 25.34
N LEU A 249 1.69 8.08 24.63
CA LEU A 249 2.71 9.13 24.78
C LEU A 249 2.14 10.50 24.41
N ASN A 250 1.46 10.61 23.27
CA ASN A 250 0.85 11.87 22.82
C ASN A 250 -0.27 12.36 23.77
N ARG A 251 -1.06 11.45 24.35
CA ARG A 251 -2.08 11.81 25.36
C ARG A 251 -1.46 12.32 26.66
N LYS A 252 -0.38 11.71 27.14
CA LYS A 252 0.35 12.16 28.34
C LYS A 252 1.00 13.54 28.13
N GLN A 253 1.58 13.81 26.96
CA GLN A 253 2.14 15.12 26.63
C GLN A 253 1.07 16.22 26.53
N LYS A 254 -0.08 15.95 25.90
CA LYS A 254 -1.21 16.91 25.86
C LYS A 254 -1.76 17.20 27.27
N ASN A 255 -1.88 16.19 28.12
CA ASN A 255 -2.36 16.38 29.50
C ASN A 255 -1.33 17.11 30.40
N GLY A 256 -0.03 16.86 30.22
CA GLY A 256 1.03 17.60 30.92
C GLY A 256 1.11 19.09 30.52
N ASN A 257 0.88 19.39 29.24
CA ASN A 257 0.83 20.77 28.74
C ASN A 257 -0.48 21.49 29.11
N SER A 258 -1.59 20.77 29.27
CA SER A 258 -2.85 21.31 29.81
C SER A 258 -2.70 21.72 31.28
N SER A 259 -2.02 20.90 32.09
CA SER A 259 -1.71 21.21 33.50
C SER A 259 -0.81 22.44 33.69
N LYS A 260 0.14 22.69 32.77
CA LYS A 260 0.99 23.90 32.78
C LYS A 260 0.33 25.15 32.18
N ASN A 261 -0.80 25.04 31.48
CA ASN A 261 -1.44 26.18 30.79
C ASN A 261 -2.62 26.82 31.55
N ASN A 262 -2.95 26.37 32.76
CA ASN A 262 -3.89 27.11 33.62
C ASN A 262 -3.30 28.41 34.22
N GLN A 263 -2.05 28.74 33.88
CA GLN A 263 -1.46 30.06 34.14
C GLN A 263 -0.84 30.62 32.85
N ARG A 264 -1.67 31.05 31.90
CA ARG A 264 -1.46 32.23 31.03
C ARG A 264 -2.56 32.29 29.96
N LYS A 265 -3.64 33.01 30.26
CA LYS A 265 -4.43 33.65 29.20
C LYS A 265 -3.63 34.85 28.68
N THR A 266 -3.25 34.83 27.41
CA THR A 266 -3.42 35.92 26.42
C THR A 266 -2.73 35.57 25.09
N SER A 267 -3.51 35.64 24.02
CA SER A 267 -3.14 35.83 22.61
C SER A 267 -1.86 35.18 22.04
N ARG A 268 -2.04 34.21 21.14
CA ARG A 268 -1.62 34.33 19.72
C ARG A 268 -2.14 33.14 18.92
N LYS A 269 -3.03 33.43 17.96
CA LYS A 269 -3.45 32.53 16.89
C LYS A 269 -2.20 32.04 16.14
N ARG A 270 -1.82 30.77 16.31
CA ARG A 270 -0.98 30.07 15.34
C ARG A 270 -1.92 29.35 14.38
N ASN A 271 -2.13 29.98 13.23
CA ASN A 271 -2.79 29.39 12.08
C ASN A 271 -2.01 28.14 11.66
N PHE A 272 -2.61 26.97 11.80
CA PHE A 272 -2.22 25.79 11.04
C PHE A 272 -2.60 26.05 9.57
N TYR A 273 -1.62 26.44 8.76
CA TYR A 273 -1.82 26.72 7.33
C TYR A 273 -2.21 25.47 6.50
N PHE A 274 -2.05 24.26 7.07
CA PHE A 274 -2.41 23.00 6.40
C PHE A 274 -3.93 22.80 6.26
N PHE A 275 -4.70 23.06 7.33
CA PHE A 275 -6.16 22.93 7.32
C PHE A 275 -6.86 23.97 6.42
N SER A 276 -6.19 25.09 6.12
CA SER A 276 -6.69 26.12 5.22
C SER A 276 -6.60 25.69 3.75
N TRP A 277 -5.59 24.91 3.37
CA TRP A 277 -5.36 24.54 1.98
C TRP A 277 -6.27 23.38 1.53
N ILE A 278 -6.42 22.35 2.38
CA ILE A 278 -7.36 21.24 2.15
C ILE A 278 -8.80 21.76 2.07
N ARG A 279 -9.18 22.72 2.92
CA ARG A 279 -10.50 23.37 2.88
C ARG A 279 -10.72 24.25 1.63
N ASN A 280 -9.65 24.77 1.01
CA ASN A 280 -9.74 25.57 -0.21
C ASN A 280 -9.86 24.74 -1.50
N LEU A 281 -9.36 23.50 -1.51
CA LEU A 281 -9.55 22.58 -2.66
C LEU A 281 -11.02 22.17 -2.83
N PHE A 282 -11.76 21.98 -1.74
CA PHE A 282 -13.19 21.66 -1.77
C PHE A 282 -14.11 22.88 -2.02
N ARG A 283 -13.59 24.12 -2.04
CA ARG A 283 -14.38 25.33 -2.34
C ARG A 283 -14.28 25.83 -3.77
N ARG A 284 -13.43 25.24 -4.63
CA ARG A 284 -13.25 25.65 -6.03
C ARG A 284 -14.06 24.85 -7.06
N LYS A 285 -15.04 24.04 -6.63
CA LYS A 285 -16.08 23.51 -7.51
C LYS A 285 -17.44 24.09 -7.11
N LYS A 286 -17.67 25.34 -7.52
CA LYS A 286 -18.99 25.91 -7.75
C LYS A 286 -18.86 26.98 -8.83
#